data_AF-A0A3S9Z6N5-F1
#
_entry.id   AF-A0A3S9Z6N5-F1
#
_cell.length_a   1.000
_cell.length_b   1.000
_cell.length_c   1.000
_cell.angle_alpha   90.00
_cell.angle_beta   90.00
_cell.angle_gamma   90.00
#
_symmetry.space_group_name_H-M   'P 1'
#
loop_
_entity.id
_entity.type
_entity.pdbx_description
1 polymer ?
#
loop_
_entity_poly.entity_id
_entity_poly.type
_entity_poly.pdbx_seq_one_letter_code
_entity_poly.pdbx_strand_id
1 'polypeptide(L)'
;MTDSWARARQILAAAGLAPDALTHLTPLTGGTYNTVEELRLTGGGRYVLKVAPAAEGLRHERRLLVNEAEFAAGAARAGVPAPRVLVPGDRLLMTALPGTPWDDDTLTDAERRLLRVELGRLVARLHQVTGPGFGYPSGALGPLAPDWRTAFTTMLDAVLADARDHRPWLPRPVDAIAATLAAGYDALDAVTVPRLVHFDLWPGNILVDRSTGTPRVGGLVDGERMFWGDPLADFVSLALLGDLRGDDAFLAGYREAGGRAAFDAPERLRLALYRGYLYLIMLTEVVPRRADAAHLDWVRRAVAPHLVAALDEIDALSPVS
;
A
#
# COMPACT_ATOMS: atom_id res chain seq x y z
N MET A 1 12.84 -16.53 -23.35
CA MET A 1 11.46 -16.11 -23.05
C MET A 1 10.60 -17.36 -22.97
N THR A 2 10.30 -17.85 -21.76
CA THR A 2 9.26 -18.86 -21.59
C THR A 2 7.92 -18.27 -22.01
N ASP A 3 7.17 -19.00 -22.82
CA ASP A 3 5.78 -18.72 -23.19
C ASP A 3 4.94 -18.46 -21.92
N SER A 4 4.18 -17.36 -21.89
CA SER A 4 3.32 -16.98 -20.75
C SER A 4 2.33 -18.09 -20.39
N TRP A 5 1.86 -18.84 -21.39
CA TRP A 5 0.96 -19.99 -21.18
C TRP A 5 1.66 -21.15 -20.47
N ALA A 6 2.89 -21.48 -20.87
CA ALA A 6 3.70 -22.49 -20.21
C ALA A 6 3.99 -22.11 -18.75
N ARG A 7 4.30 -20.84 -18.49
CA ARG A 7 4.48 -20.31 -17.13
C ARG A 7 3.20 -20.47 -16.29
N ALA A 8 2.05 -20.07 -16.82
CA ALA A 8 0.77 -20.19 -16.13
C ALA A 8 0.46 -21.65 -15.78
N ARG A 9 0.67 -22.58 -16.72
CA ARG A 9 0.50 -24.03 -16.50
C ARG A 9 1.43 -24.58 -15.41
N GLN A 10 2.70 -24.17 -15.40
CA GLN A 10 3.66 -24.60 -14.38
C GLN A 10 3.24 -24.17 -12.97
N ILE A 11 2.80 -22.92 -12.79
CA ILE A 11 2.43 -22.44 -11.47
C ILE A 11 1.08 -23.01 -10.99
N LEU A 12 0.16 -23.30 -11.91
CA LEU A 12 -1.06 -24.07 -11.58
C LEU A 12 -0.70 -25.47 -11.07
N ALA A 13 0.23 -26.18 -11.72
CA ALA A 13 0.70 -27.48 -11.25
C ALA A 13 1.31 -27.40 -9.85
N ALA A 14 2.15 -26.38 -9.59
CA ALA A 14 2.74 -26.13 -8.28
C ALA A 14 1.69 -25.85 -7.19
N ALA A 15 0.55 -25.27 -7.56
CA ALA A 15 -0.60 -25.04 -6.68
C ALA A 15 -1.51 -26.27 -6.49
N GLY A 16 -1.18 -27.42 -7.10
CA GLY A 16 -2.05 -28.61 -7.10
C GLY A 16 -3.29 -28.47 -7.98
N LEU A 17 -3.32 -27.50 -8.90
CA LEU A 17 -4.40 -27.26 -9.85
C LEU A 17 -4.08 -27.92 -11.20
N ALA A 18 -5.12 -28.39 -11.91
CA ALA A 18 -4.97 -29.03 -13.21
C ALA A 18 -4.47 -28.02 -14.28
N PRO A 19 -3.26 -28.17 -14.83
CA PRO A 19 -2.72 -27.20 -15.80
C PRO A 19 -3.52 -27.16 -17.11
N ASP A 20 -4.06 -28.31 -17.53
CA ASP A 20 -4.90 -28.43 -18.73
C ASP A 20 -6.30 -27.81 -18.56
N ALA A 21 -6.67 -27.41 -17.35
CA ALA A 21 -7.90 -26.67 -17.11
C ALA A 21 -7.79 -25.19 -17.50
N LEU A 22 -6.59 -24.66 -17.78
CA LEU A 22 -6.40 -23.26 -18.15
C LEU A 22 -7.08 -22.95 -19.50
N THR A 23 -8.06 -22.06 -19.47
CA THR A 23 -8.84 -21.65 -20.65
C THR A 23 -8.49 -20.25 -21.14
N HIS A 24 -8.14 -19.34 -20.23
CA HIS A 24 -7.81 -17.96 -20.55
C HIS A 24 -6.65 -17.47 -19.70
N LEU A 25 -5.80 -16.67 -20.32
CA LEU A 25 -4.72 -15.92 -19.71
C LEU A 25 -4.79 -14.50 -20.24
N THR A 26 -5.09 -13.54 -19.36
CA THR A 26 -5.30 -12.14 -19.77
C THR A 26 -4.45 -11.23 -18.89
N PRO A 27 -3.62 -10.34 -19.48
CA PRO A 27 -2.94 -9.30 -18.72
C PRO A 27 -3.96 -8.41 -18.00
N LEU A 28 -3.77 -8.16 -16.71
CA LEU A 28 -4.51 -7.14 -15.98
C LEU A 28 -3.74 -5.82 -16.07
N THR A 29 -4.40 -4.79 -16.59
CA THR A 29 -3.86 -3.43 -16.64
C THR A 29 -4.03 -2.75 -15.29
N GLY A 30 -3.04 -1.97 -14.85
CA GLY A 30 -3.10 -1.20 -13.60
C GLY A 30 -1.95 -1.48 -12.61
N GLY A 31 -1.22 -2.58 -12.79
CA GLY A 31 0.01 -2.83 -12.05
C GLY A 31 1.13 -1.93 -12.56
N THR A 32 1.70 -1.09 -11.69
CA THR A 32 2.80 -0.17 -12.06
C THR A 32 4.17 -0.85 -12.02
N TYR A 33 4.29 -2.01 -11.38
CA TYR A 33 5.57 -2.64 -11.08
C TYR A 33 5.64 -4.14 -11.44
N ASN A 34 4.65 -4.96 -11.04
CA ASN A 34 4.60 -6.38 -11.38
C ASN A 34 3.87 -6.65 -12.70
N THR A 35 4.26 -7.71 -13.41
CA THR A 35 3.38 -8.26 -14.46
C THR A 35 2.25 -9.01 -13.77
N VAL A 36 1.00 -8.61 -14.04
CA VAL A 36 -0.20 -9.19 -13.44
C VAL A 36 -1.04 -9.85 -14.54
N GLU A 37 -1.35 -11.13 -14.37
CA GLU A 37 -2.15 -11.92 -15.32
C GLU A 37 -3.33 -12.59 -14.59
N GLU A 38 -4.53 -12.48 -15.16
CA GLU A 38 -5.68 -13.29 -14.74
C GLU A 38 -5.65 -14.65 -15.45
N LEU A 39 -5.81 -15.71 -14.66
CA LEU A 39 -5.96 -17.09 -15.12
C LEU A 39 -7.40 -17.54 -14.89
N ARG A 40 -8.06 -18.09 -15.93
CA ARG A 40 -9.39 -18.70 -15.81
C ARG A 40 -9.34 -20.18 -16.13
N LEU A 41 -9.94 -21.00 -15.27
CA LEU A 41 -10.02 -22.45 -15.44
C LEU A 41 -11.40 -22.91 -15.95
N THR A 42 -11.47 -24.06 -16.61
CA THR A 42 -12.71 -24.68 -17.15
C THR A 42 -13.81 -24.84 -16.09
N GLY A 43 -13.46 -25.03 -14.82
CA GLY A 43 -14.41 -25.13 -13.69
C GLY A 43 -14.83 -23.79 -13.07
N GLY A 44 -14.56 -22.66 -13.72
CA GLY A 44 -14.91 -21.32 -13.23
C GLY A 44 -13.92 -20.73 -12.21
N GLY A 45 -12.86 -21.45 -11.85
CA GLY A 45 -11.82 -20.94 -10.96
C GLY A 45 -11.09 -19.74 -11.58
N ARG A 46 -10.94 -18.65 -10.81
CA ARG A 46 -10.22 -17.44 -11.20
C ARG A 46 -9.05 -17.20 -10.26
N TYR A 47 -7.88 -16.94 -10.85
CA TYR A 47 -6.63 -16.70 -10.13
C TYR A 47 -5.90 -15.50 -10.71
N VAL A 48 -5.07 -14.89 -9.87
CA VAL A 48 -4.16 -13.82 -10.27
C VAL A 48 -2.74 -14.35 -10.12
N LEU A 49 -1.98 -14.27 -11.20
CA LEU A 49 -0.55 -14.54 -11.23
C LEU A 49 0.18 -13.20 -11.27
N LYS A 50 0.98 -12.93 -10.23
CA LYS A 50 1.94 -11.83 -10.23
C LYS A 50 3.36 -12.35 -10.43
N VAL A 51 4.12 -11.66 -11.26
CA VAL A 51 5.53 -11.94 -11.51
C VAL A 51 6.33 -10.69 -11.21
N ALA A 52 7.31 -10.82 -10.32
CA ALA A 52 8.20 -9.73 -9.95
C ALA A 52 8.92 -9.20 -11.21
N PRO A 53 9.13 -7.87 -11.33
CA PRO A 53 9.87 -7.32 -12.44
C PRO A 53 11.32 -7.80 -12.44
N ALA A 54 11.93 -7.80 -13.63
CA ALA A 54 13.32 -8.19 -13.81
C ALA A 54 14.32 -7.11 -13.37
N ALA A 55 13.88 -5.85 -13.25
CA ALA A 55 14.70 -4.72 -12.80
C ALA A 55 14.18 -4.21 -11.45
N GLU A 56 15.10 -3.98 -10.52
CA GLU A 56 14.80 -3.34 -9.24
C GLU A 56 14.49 -1.85 -9.46
N GLY A 57 13.58 -1.31 -8.64
CA GLY A 57 13.14 0.08 -8.66
C GLY A 57 13.87 0.87 -7.60
N LEU A 58 13.13 1.44 -6.65
CA LEU A 58 13.70 2.05 -5.46
C LEU A 58 14.31 0.98 -4.52
N ARG A 59 15.22 1.38 -3.63
CA ARG A 59 15.96 0.46 -2.72
C ARG A 59 15.05 -0.42 -1.87
N HIS A 60 13.89 0.09 -1.49
CA HIS A 60 12.90 -0.64 -0.68
C HIS A 60 12.01 -1.58 -1.51
N GLU A 61 12.01 -1.46 -2.85
CA GLU A 61 11.18 -2.23 -3.78
C GLU A 61 11.80 -3.60 -4.13
N ARG A 62 12.38 -4.27 -3.13
CA ARG A 62 13.02 -5.58 -3.30
C ARG A 62 12.14 -6.67 -2.69
N ARG A 63 11.93 -7.74 -3.45
CA ARG A 63 11.12 -8.90 -3.03
C ARG A 63 9.71 -8.52 -2.55
N LEU A 64 9.06 -7.57 -3.23
CA LEU A 64 7.74 -7.04 -2.88
C LEU A 64 6.65 -8.11 -2.74
N LEU A 65 6.72 -9.20 -3.52
CA LEU A 65 5.76 -10.31 -3.41
C LEU A 65 5.83 -11.05 -2.05
N VAL A 66 6.92 -10.90 -1.29
CA VAL A 66 7.00 -11.36 0.11
C VAL A 66 6.06 -10.55 0.99
N ASN A 67 6.05 -9.22 0.82
CA ASN A 67 5.14 -8.33 1.57
C ASN A 67 3.69 -8.64 1.23
N GLU A 68 3.36 -8.84 -0.05
CA GLU A 68 1.99 -9.16 -0.45
C GLU A 68 1.51 -10.51 0.10
N ALA A 69 2.39 -11.51 0.15
CA ALA A 69 2.06 -12.79 0.78
C ALA A 69 1.86 -12.65 2.31
N GLU A 70 2.68 -11.84 2.98
CA GLU A 70 2.52 -11.56 4.41
C GLU A 70 1.23 -10.79 4.71
N PHE A 71 0.91 -9.79 3.86
CA PHE A 71 -0.36 -9.08 3.90
C PHE A 71 -1.56 -10.04 3.79
N ALA A 72 -1.57 -10.88 2.75
CA ALA A 72 -2.64 -11.86 2.52
C ALA A 72 -2.83 -12.81 3.72
N ALA A 73 -1.73 -13.30 4.29
CA ALA A 73 -1.76 -14.16 5.47
C ALA A 73 -2.32 -13.42 6.70
N GLY A 74 -1.91 -12.17 6.92
CA GLY A 74 -2.42 -11.35 8.02
C GLY A 74 -3.90 -10.97 7.86
N ALA A 75 -4.32 -10.57 6.67
CA ALA A 75 -5.72 -10.29 6.36
C ALA A 75 -6.62 -11.51 6.60
N ALA A 76 -6.17 -12.71 6.20
CA ALA A 76 -6.87 -13.95 6.50
C ALA A 76 -7.04 -14.21 8.00
N ARG A 77 -6.00 -13.97 8.82
CA ARG A 77 -6.09 -14.06 10.29
C ARG A 77 -7.09 -13.06 10.88
N ALA A 78 -7.25 -11.89 10.26
CA ALA A 78 -8.16 -10.84 10.70
C ALA A 78 -9.60 -10.97 10.15
N GLY A 79 -9.88 -11.98 9.31
CA GLY A 79 -11.16 -12.08 8.61
C GLY A 79 -11.44 -10.89 7.69
N VAL A 80 -10.39 -10.31 7.12
CA VAL A 80 -10.47 -9.23 6.13
C VAL A 80 -10.41 -9.87 4.74
N PRO A 81 -11.37 -9.58 3.83
CA PRO A 81 -11.33 -10.12 2.48
C PRO A 81 -10.08 -9.60 1.73
N ALA A 82 -9.20 -10.53 1.39
CA ALA A 82 -7.97 -10.32 0.62
C ALA A 82 -7.69 -11.60 -0.20
N PRO A 83 -6.84 -11.55 -1.23
CA PRO A 83 -6.47 -12.73 -1.99
C PRO A 83 -5.87 -13.80 -1.09
N ARG A 84 -6.25 -15.07 -1.28
CA ARG A 84 -5.56 -16.20 -0.65
C ARG A 84 -4.40 -16.61 -1.54
N VAL A 85 -3.18 -16.61 -0.99
CA VAL A 85 -1.99 -17.10 -1.69
C VAL A 85 -1.99 -18.62 -1.76
N LEU A 86 -1.79 -19.16 -2.96
CA LEU A 86 -1.62 -20.59 -3.23
C LEU A 86 -0.14 -20.97 -3.38
N VAL A 87 0.63 -20.12 -4.07
CA VAL A 87 2.05 -20.33 -4.29
C VAL A 87 2.78 -19.01 -4.04
N PRO A 88 3.60 -18.90 -2.99
CA PRO A 88 4.44 -17.74 -2.73
C PRO A 88 5.77 -17.81 -3.50
N GLY A 89 6.47 -16.68 -3.62
CA GLY A 89 7.82 -16.58 -4.18
C GLY A 89 7.95 -15.47 -5.21
N ASP A 90 8.95 -15.58 -6.09
CA ASP A 90 9.17 -14.61 -7.20
C ASP A 90 8.04 -14.63 -8.25
N ARG A 91 7.20 -15.66 -8.16
CA ARG A 91 5.91 -15.75 -8.83
C ARG A 91 4.87 -16.05 -7.77
N LEU A 92 3.90 -15.16 -7.62
CA LEU A 92 2.84 -15.27 -6.63
C LEU A 92 1.55 -15.67 -7.34
N LEU A 93 1.02 -16.86 -7.02
CA LEU A 93 -0.32 -17.26 -7.45
C LEU A 93 -1.29 -17.10 -6.29
N MET A 94 -2.38 -16.38 -6.53
CA MET A 94 -3.41 -16.13 -5.53
C MET A 94 -4.82 -16.22 -6.12
N THR A 95 -5.83 -16.36 -5.28
CA THR A 95 -7.24 -16.33 -5.71
C THR A 95 -7.63 -14.95 -6.22
N ALA A 96 -8.43 -14.87 -7.29
CA ALA A 96 -9.09 -13.63 -7.64
C ALA A 96 -10.23 -13.33 -6.64
N LEU A 97 -10.47 -12.06 -6.37
CA LEU A 97 -11.60 -11.59 -5.56
C LEU A 97 -12.77 -11.12 -6.43
N PRO A 98 -14.00 -11.11 -5.90
CA PRO A 98 -15.14 -10.53 -6.60
C PRO A 98 -15.04 -8.99 -6.62
N GLY A 99 -15.76 -8.38 -7.57
CA GLY A 99 -15.84 -6.94 -7.70
C GLY A 99 -14.84 -6.33 -8.68
N THR A 100 -14.91 -5.00 -8.79
CA THR A 100 -14.03 -4.16 -9.60
C THR A 100 -13.39 -3.10 -8.72
N PRO A 101 -12.25 -2.49 -9.12
CA PRO A 101 -11.68 -1.35 -8.40
C PRO A 101 -12.74 -0.29 -8.07
N TRP A 102 -12.60 0.35 -6.92
CA TRP A 102 -13.54 1.36 -6.46
C TRP A 102 -13.49 2.56 -7.41
N ASP A 103 -14.65 2.84 -8.00
CA ASP A 103 -14.87 3.98 -8.89
C ASP A 103 -15.99 4.84 -8.33
N ASP A 104 -15.62 6.03 -7.85
CA ASP A 104 -16.54 6.99 -7.23
C ASP A 104 -17.63 7.45 -8.22
N ASP A 105 -17.36 7.45 -9.53
CA ASP A 105 -18.32 7.88 -10.55
C ASP A 105 -19.49 6.89 -10.71
N THR A 106 -19.36 5.67 -10.18
CA THR A 106 -20.38 4.63 -10.25
C THR A 106 -21.26 4.55 -9.00
N LEU A 107 -20.92 5.29 -7.93
CA LEU A 107 -21.52 5.15 -6.61
C LEU A 107 -22.41 6.35 -6.29
N THR A 108 -23.59 6.09 -5.74
CA THR A 108 -24.36 7.13 -5.06
C THR A 108 -23.68 7.54 -3.75
N ASP A 109 -23.97 8.76 -3.26
CA ASP A 109 -23.45 9.22 -1.98
C ASP A 109 -23.78 8.28 -0.80
N ALA A 110 -24.95 7.64 -0.85
CA ALA A 110 -25.37 6.69 0.18
C ALA A 110 -24.53 5.42 0.16
N GLU A 111 -24.30 4.85 -1.04
CA GLU A 111 -23.43 3.69 -1.22
C GLU A 111 -21.99 4.00 -0.82
N ARG A 112 -21.47 5.16 -1.24
CA ARG A 112 -20.13 5.62 -0.86
C ARG A 112 -19.97 5.69 0.66
N ARG A 113 -20.93 6.30 1.37
CA ARG A 113 -20.91 6.35 2.84
C ARG A 113 -20.92 4.95 3.46
N LEU A 114 -21.77 4.04 2.98
CA LEU A 114 -21.84 2.66 3.48
C LEU A 114 -20.51 1.92 3.30
N LEU A 115 -19.93 2.01 2.11
CA LEU A 115 -18.65 1.39 1.80
C LEU A 115 -17.50 1.98 2.62
N ARG A 116 -17.48 3.30 2.88
CA ARG A 116 -16.46 3.91 3.72
C ARG A 116 -16.57 3.44 5.17
N VAL A 117 -17.78 3.30 5.73
CA VAL A 117 -17.98 2.68 7.05
C VAL A 117 -17.47 1.23 7.06
N GLU A 118 -17.83 0.42 6.06
CA GLU A 118 -17.36 -0.97 5.95
C GLU A 118 -15.83 -1.06 5.87
N LEU A 119 -15.22 -0.21 5.04
CA LEU A 119 -13.77 -0.12 4.88
C LEU A 119 -13.08 0.27 6.20
N GLY A 120 -13.64 1.23 6.94
CA GLY A 120 -13.16 1.59 8.27
C GLY A 120 -13.13 0.39 9.22
N ARG A 121 -14.21 -0.40 9.25
CA ARG A 121 -14.26 -1.63 10.07
C ARG A 121 -13.22 -2.66 9.64
N LEU A 122 -13.00 -2.83 8.34
CA LEU A 122 -12.03 -3.77 7.78
C LEU A 122 -10.59 -3.37 8.12
N VAL A 123 -10.24 -2.11 7.93
CA VAL A 123 -8.91 -1.58 8.24
C VAL A 123 -8.62 -1.66 9.75
N ALA A 124 -9.61 -1.36 10.61
CA ALA A 124 -9.47 -1.53 12.05
C ALA A 124 -9.17 -2.99 12.44
N ARG A 125 -9.82 -3.98 11.82
CA ARG A 125 -9.52 -5.40 12.03
C ARG A 125 -8.12 -5.76 11.55
N LEU A 126 -7.71 -5.25 10.39
CA LEU A 126 -6.36 -5.46 9.85
C LEU A 126 -5.30 -4.97 10.84
N HIS A 127 -5.49 -3.77 11.40
CA HIS A 127 -4.61 -3.15 12.38
C HIS A 127 -4.56 -3.87 13.74
N GLN A 128 -5.41 -4.89 13.98
CA GLN A 128 -5.27 -5.75 15.16
C GLN A 128 -4.21 -6.84 14.99
N VAL A 129 -3.77 -7.14 13.76
CA VAL A 129 -2.73 -8.14 13.52
C VAL A 129 -1.37 -7.55 13.92
N THR A 130 -0.63 -8.26 14.78
CA THR A 130 0.72 -7.87 15.22
C THR A 130 1.81 -8.64 14.49
N GLY A 131 2.95 -7.99 14.31
CA GLY A 131 4.15 -8.54 13.70
C GLY A 131 5.25 -8.88 14.71
N PRO A 132 6.32 -9.57 14.27
CA PRO A 132 7.45 -9.93 15.14
C PRO A 132 8.47 -8.78 15.34
N GLY A 133 8.35 -7.69 14.58
CA GLY A 133 9.22 -6.51 14.63
C GLY A 133 8.75 -5.47 13.62
N PHE A 134 9.41 -4.32 13.53
CA PHE A 134 9.02 -3.20 12.67
C PHE A 134 9.74 -3.17 11.32
N GLY A 135 9.07 -2.70 10.27
CA GLY A 135 9.63 -2.52 8.91
C GLY A 135 9.11 -3.53 7.88
N TYR A 136 9.81 -3.61 6.74
CA TYR A 136 9.41 -4.45 5.61
C TYR A 136 9.74 -5.93 5.83
N PRO A 137 8.75 -6.85 5.77
CA PRO A 137 9.01 -8.28 5.94
C PRO A 137 9.83 -8.88 4.78
N SER A 138 9.91 -8.23 3.62
CA SER A 138 10.79 -8.61 2.51
C SER A 138 12.29 -8.63 2.89
N GLY A 139 12.67 -7.91 3.95
CA GLY A 139 14.06 -7.70 4.33
C GLY A 139 14.84 -6.77 3.39
N ALA A 140 14.14 -6.01 2.53
CA ALA A 140 14.77 -5.13 1.53
C ALA A 140 15.78 -4.16 2.13
N LEU A 141 15.52 -3.70 3.35
CA LEU A 141 16.34 -2.72 4.09
C LEU A 141 17.02 -3.35 5.33
N GLY A 142 17.15 -4.68 5.39
CA GLY A 142 17.69 -5.39 6.54
C GLY A 142 16.61 -6.08 7.39
N PRO A 143 16.98 -6.63 8.57
CA PRO A 143 16.04 -7.30 9.46
C PRO A 143 15.01 -6.31 10.05
N LEU A 144 13.89 -6.85 10.53
CA LEU A 144 12.90 -6.05 11.25
C LEU A 144 13.53 -5.41 12.50
N ALA A 145 13.24 -4.14 12.71
CA ALA A 145 13.78 -3.35 13.81
C ALA A 145 12.99 -3.59 15.12
N PRO A 146 13.63 -3.39 16.29
CA PRO A 146 12.95 -3.54 17.59
C PRO A 146 11.99 -2.38 17.91
N ASP A 147 12.16 -1.22 17.27
CA ASP A 147 11.35 -0.02 17.51
C ASP A 147 10.95 0.67 16.19
N TRP A 148 9.87 1.44 16.24
CA TRP A 148 9.29 2.07 15.06
C TRP A 148 10.14 3.21 14.51
N ARG A 149 10.77 4.01 15.38
CA ARG A 149 11.62 5.13 14.94
C ARG A 149 12.77 4.63 14.08
N THR A 150 13.48 3.58 14.51
CA THR A 150 14.57 2.95 13.76
C THR A 150 14.07 2.40 12.41
N ALA A 151 12.94 1.68 12.39
CA ALA A 151 12.39 1.15 11.15
C ALA A 151 12.01 2.27 10.17
N PHE A 152 11.23 3.25 10.63
CA PHE A 152 10.72 4.32 9.78
C PHE A 152 11.86 5.20 9.23
N THR A 153 12.84 5.55 10.06
CA THR A 153 14.00 6.33 9.61
C THR A 153 14.83 5.56 8.59
N THR A 154 15.03 4.25 8.77
CA THR A 154 15.68 3.38 7.77
C THR A 154 14.92 3.37 6.44
N MET A 155 13.58 3.28 6.50
CA MET A 155 12.72 3.32 5.31
C MET A 155 12.81 4.66 4.58
N LEU A 156 12.71 5.76 5.33
CA LEU A 156 12.78 7.11 4.80
C LEU A 156 14.17 7.43 4.22
N ASP A 157 15.24 7.05 4.90
CA ASP A 157 16.62 7.25 4.45
C ASP A 157 16.90 6.53 3.14
N ALA A 158 16.31 5.35 2.93
CA ALA A 158 16.41 4.64 1.66
C ALA A 158 15.81 5.46 0.50
N VAL A 159 14.64 6.06 0.70
CA VAL A 159 14.00 6.92 -0.32
C VAL A 159 14.76 8.24 -0.51
N LEU A 160 15.27 8.84 0.56
CA LEU A 160 16.12 10.04 0.47
C LEU A 160 17.43 9.77 -0.28
N ALA A 161 18.04 8.60 -0.08
CA ALA A 161 19.21 8.16 -0.85
C ALA A 161 18.86 8.00 -2.33
N ASP A 162 17.73 7.37 -2.66
CA ASP A 162 17.26 7.26 -4.04
C ASP A 162 16.95 8.62 -4.67
N ALA A 163 16.40 9.57 -3.91
CA ALA A 163 16.19 10.94 -4.37
C ALA A 163 17.52 11.65 -4.66
N ARG A 164 18.58 11.42 -3.86
CA ARG A 164 19.93 11.97 -4.12
C ARG A 164 20.56 11.36 -5.38
N ASP A 165 20.37 10.07 -5.60
CA ASP A 165 20.98 9.33 -6.71
C ASP A 165 20.26 9.62 -8.05
N HIS A 166 18.93 9.53 -8.05
CA HIS A 166 18.11 9.73 -9.25
C HIS A 166 17.86 11.20 -9.57
N ARG A 167 18.03 12.10 -8.60
CA ARG A 167 17.84 13.56 -8.75
C ARG A 167 16.50 13.91 -9.41
N PRO A 168 15.36 13.42 -8.87
CA PRO A 168 14.06 13.83 -9.36
C PRO A 168 13.88 15.34 -9.13
N TRP A 169 12.93 15.93 -9.84
CA TRP A 169 12.47 17.27 -9.45
C TRP A 169 11.76 17.17 -8.09
N LEU A 170 12.13 18.04 -7.16
CA LEU A 170 11.50 18.16 -5.84
C LEU A 170 11.16 19.63 -5.55
N PRO A 171 10.08 19.90 -4.79
CA PRO A 171 9.67 21.26 -4.47
C PRO A 171 10.62 21.99 -3.50
N ARG A 172 11.49 21.24 -2.81
CA ARG A 172 12.55 21.73 -1.93
C ARG A 172 13.82 20.88 -2.13
N PRO A 173 15.03 21.38 -1.81
CA PRO A 173 16.24 20.56 -1.82
C PRO A 173 16.10 19.33 -0.92
N VAL A 174 16.59 18.18 -1.37
CA VAL A 174 16.45 16.89 -0.65
C VAL A 174 16.98 16.95 0.79
N ASP A 175 18.08 17.66 1.03
CA ASP A 175 18.64 17.79 2.38
C ASP A 175 17.81 18.70 3.28
N ALA A 176 17.12 19.71 2.72
CA ALA A 176 16.16 20.51 3.48
C ALA A 176 14.91 19.71 3.85
N ILE A 177 14.42 18.87 2.93
CA ILE A 177 13.32 17.92 3.20
C ILE A 177 13.73 16.96 4.32
N ALA A 178 14.91 16.37 4.24
CA ALA A 178 15.43 15.46 5.26
C ALA A 178 15.53 16.13 6.64
N ALA A 179 16.04 17.37 6.69
CA ALA A 179 16.16 18.13 7.94
C ALA A 179 14.80 18.42 8.59
N THR A 180 13.79 18.86 7.81
CA THR A 180 12.43 19.08 8.33
C THR A 180 11.82 17.78 8.82
N LEU A 181 11.92 16.67 8.06
CA LEU A 181 11.38 15.38 8.51
C LEU A 181 12.03 14.90 9.82
N ALA A 182 13.33 15.11 9.99
CA ALA A 182 14.05 14.72 11.20
C ALA A 182 13.54 15.42 12.47
N ALA A 183 13.02 16.65 12.35
CA ALA A 183 12.46 17.39 13.49
C ALA A 183 11.22 16.68 14.09
N GLY A 184 10.53 15.84 13.32
CA GLY A 184 9.34 15.12 13.78
C GLY A 184 9.60 13.75 14.41
N TYR A 185 10.83 13.23 14.38
CA TYR A 185 11.11 11.82 14.70
C TYR A 185 10.76 11.42 16.13
N ASP A 186 10.74 12.36 17.08
CA ASP A 186 10.37 12.06 18.46
C ASP A 186 8.93 11.57 18.61
N ALA A 187 8.03 11.94 17.70
CA ALA A 187 6.66 11.46 17.73
C ALA A 187 6.53 9.96 17.42
N LEU A 188 7.54 9.35 16.79
CA LEU A 188 7.53 7.94 16.39
C LEU A 188 7.65 6.99 17.60
N ASP A 189 8.26 7.43 18.71
CA ASP A 189 8.49 6.61 19.91
C ASP A 189 7.20 6.17 20.61
N ALA A 190 6.09 6.89 20.37
CA ALA A 190 4.79 6.51 20.90
C ALA A 190 4.27 5.17 20.33
N VAL A 191 4.84 4.72 19.21
CA VAL A 191 4.43 3.49 18.52
C VAL A 191 5.26 2.32 19.05
N THR A 192 4.62 1.50 19.88
CA THR A 192 5.29 0.40 20.60
C THR A 192 4.87 -0.99 20.13
N VAL A 193 3.87 -1.10 19.25
CA VAL A 193 3.38 -2.38 18.74
C VAL A 193 3.44 -2.39 17.20
N PRO A 194 4.19 -3.31 16.57
CA PRO A 194 4.21 -3.46 15.12
C PRO A 194 2.87 -4.03 14.67
N ARG A 195 2.08 -3.23 13.95
CA ARG A 195 0.80 -3.66 13.36
C ARG A 195 0.94 -3.84 11.87
N LEU A 196 0.06 -4.67 11.29
CA LEU A 196 -0.01 -4.83 9.85
C LEU A 196 -0.54 -3.53 9.23
N VAL A 197 0.27 -2.89 8.38
CA VAL A 197 -0.11 -1.69 7.62
C VAL A 197 -0.02 -2.04 6.14
N HIS A 198 -1.06 -1.75 5.36
CA HIS A 198 -1.07 -2.03 3.93
C HIS A 198 -0.25 -1.01 3.13
N PHE A 199 -0.37 0.27 3.48
CA PHE A 199 0.29 1.44 2.91
C PHE A 199 0.06 1.68 1.42
N ASP A 200 -1.05 1.19 0.86
CA ASP A 200 -1.43 1.44 -0.54
C ASP A 200 -2.95 1.30 -0.79
N LEU A 201 -3.78 1.71 0.18
CA LEU A 201 -5.24 1.58 0.14
C LEU A 201 -5.94 2.76 -0.54
N TRP A 202 -5.52 3.09 -1.75
CA TRP A 202 -6.24 4.02 -2.63
C TRP A 202 -7.37 3.28 -3.39
N PRO A 203 -8.35 3.98 -4.01
CA PRO A 203 -9.51 3.34 -4.64
C PRO A 203 -9.19 2.21 -5.63
N GLY A 204 -8.06 2.29 -6.35
CA GLY A 204 -7.61 1.25 -7.28
C GLY A 204 -7.35 -0.12 -6.63
N ASN A 205 -7.01 -0.14 -5.34
CA ASN A 205 -6.66 -1.35 -4.58
C ASN A 205 -7.79 -1.83 -3.64
N ILE A 206 -8.97 -1.22 -3.75
CA ILE A 206 -10.16 -1.59 -2.99
C ILE A 206 -11.21 -2.07 -3.98
N LEU A 207 -11.58 -3.34 -3.92
CA LEU A 207 -12.60 -3.89 -4.81
C LEU A 207 -14.00 -3.67 -4.24
N VAL A 208 -14.95 -3.27 -5.08
CA VAL A 208 -16.37 -3.15 -4.77
C VAL A 208 -17.13 -4.26 -5.48
N ASP A 209 -17.80 -5.10 -4.68
CA ASP A 209 -18.65 -6.20 -5.16
C ASP A 209 -20.12 -5.78 -5.09
N ARG A 210 -20.81 -5.91 -6.22
CA ARG A 210 -22.23 -5.59 -6.39
C ARG A 210 -23.09 -6.80 -6.71
N SER A 211 -22.53 -8.01 -6.67
CA SER A 211 -23.24 -9.24 -7.06
C SER A 211 -24.51 -9.51 -6.25
N THR A 212 -24.62 -8.97 -5.03
CA THR A 212 -25.78 -9.12 -4.12
C THR A 212 -26.73 -7.92 -4.14
N GLY A 213 -26.60 -7.00 -5.10
CA GLY A 213 -27.42 -5.79 -5.23
C GLY A 213 -26.89 -4.60 -4.43
N THR A 214 -26.72 -4.74 -3.11
CA THR A 214 -26.07 -3.70 -2.28
C THR A 214 -24.54 -3.78 -2.44
N PRO A 215 -23.85 -2.67 -2.76
CA PRO A 215 -22.39 -2.69 -2.88
C PRO A 215 -21.74 -2.95 -1.52
N ARG A 216 -20.69 -3.76 -1.55
CA ARG A 216 -19.86 -4.09 -0.40
C ARG A 216 -18.39 -4.12 -0.80
N VAL A 217 -17.49 -4.04 0.18
CA VAL A 217 -16.06 -4.24 -0.07
C VAL A 217 -15.83 -5.71 -0.46
N GLY A 218 -15.49 -5.94 -1.72
CA GLY A 218 -15.13 -7.25 -2.28
C GLY A 218 -13.77 -7.74 -1.78
N GLY A 219 -12.86 -6.79 -1.52
CA GLY A 219 -11.67 -7.00 -0.71
C GLY A 219 -10.55 -6.01 -1.01
N LEU A 220 -9.49 -6.13 -0.23
CA LEU A 220 -8.29 -5.30 -0.29
C LEU A 220 -7.19 -6.08 -1.02
N VAL A 221 -6.59 -5.47 -2.04
CA VAL A 221 -5.60 -6.11 -2.91
C VAL A 221 -4.32 -5.29 -2.98
N ASP A 222 -3.25 -5.92 -3.48
CA ASP A 222 -1.96 -5.27 -3.71
C ASP A 222 -1.24 -4.80 -2.44
N GLY A 223 -1.08 -5.72 -1.48
CA GLY A 223 -0.32 -5.47 -0.24
C GLY A 223 1.20 -5.44 -0.43
N GLU A 224 1.72 -5.03 -1.59
CA GLU A 224 3.15 -5.09 -1.88
C GLU A 224 3.97 -4.06 -1.07
N ARG A 225 3.35 -2.93 -0.73
CA ARG A 225 3.92 -1.87 0.12
C ARG A 225 3.73 -2.12 1.62
N MET A 226 3.16 -3.26 1.99
CA MET A 226 2.88 -3.59 3.38
C MET A 226 4.15 -3.62 4.22
N PHE A 227 4.03 -3.12 5.44
CA PHE A 227 5.05 -3.22 6.48
C PHE A 227 4.42 -3.44 7.85
N TRP A 228 5.26 -3.84 8.80
CA TRP A 228 4.92 -3.87 10.22
C TRP A 228 5.23 -2.51 10.86
N GLY A 229 4.21 -1.76 11.28
CA GLY A 229 4.39 -0.35 11.65
C GLY A 229 3.23 0.27 12.41
N ASP A 230 3.16 1.59 12.34
CA ASP A 230 2.08 2.39 12.91
C ASP A 230 0.80 2.29 12.03
N PRO A 231 -0.33 1.80 12.58
CA PRO A 231 -1.65 1.84 11.92
C PRO A 231 -2.02 3.18 11.26
N LEU A 232 -1.54 4.29 11.83
CA LEU A 232 -1.85 5.62 11.35
C LEU A 232 -1.26 5.91 9.96
N ALA A 233 -0.25 5.15 9.52
CA ALA A 233 0.34 5.31 8.19
C ALA A 233 -0.62 4.94 7.06
N ASP A 234 -1.54 3.99 7.27
CA ASP A 234 -2.53 3.59 6.25
C ASP A 234 -3.46 4.75 5.86
N PHE A 235 -3.68 5.70 6.78
CA PHE A 235 -4.59 6.83 6.61
C PHE A 235 -4.16 7.73 5.46
N VAL A 236 -2.86 7.79 5.19
CA VAL A 236 -2.28 8.59 4.12
C VAL A 236 -2.66 8.04 2.74
N SER A 237 -2.71 6.72 2.58
CA SER A 237 -3.11 6.07 1.32
C SER A 237 -4.64 6.02 1.15
N LEU A 238 -5.38 5.86 2.25
CA LEU A 238 -6.85 5.89 2.29
C LEU A 238 -7.47 7.26 1.95
N ALA A 239 -6.68 8.32 2.09
CA ALA A 239 -6.98 9.68 1.69
C ALA A 239 -5.85 10.24 0.82
N LEU A 240 -5.42 9.48 -0.19
CA LEU A 240 -4.37 9.89 -1.13
C LEU A 240 -4.68 11.29 -1.69
N LEU A 241 -3.74 12.23 -1.49
CA LEU A 241 -3.88 13.65 -1.84
C LEU A 241 -5.10 14.36 -1.18
N GLY A 242 -5.59 13.83 -0.07
CA GLY A 242 -6.70 14.38 0.70
C GLY A 242 -6.41 14.39 2.21
N ASP A 243 -7.46 14.51 3.00
CA ASP A 243 -7.39 14.50 4.46
C ASP A 243 -8.44 13.56 5.04
N LEU A 244 -7.99 12.44 5.63
CA LEU A 244 -8.88 11.43 6.21
C LEU A 244 -9.67 11.98 7.41
N ARG A 245 -9.23 13.09 8.03
CA ARG A 245 -9.97 13.72 9.14
C ARG A 245 -11.35 14.21 8.72
N GLY A 246 -11.55 14.49 7.42
CA GLY A 246 -12.84 14.85 6.85
C GLY A 246 -13.74 13.66 6.52
N ASP A 247 -13.30 12.41 6.75
CA ASP A 247 -14.05 11.20 6.41
C ASP A 247 -14.73 10.59 7.63
N ASP A 248 -15.82 11.23 8.07
CA ASP A 248 -16.60 10.80 9.23
C ASP A 248 -17.13 9.36 9.09
N ALA A 249 -17.47 8.94 7.86
CA ALA A 249 -18.00 7.61 7.59
C ALA A 249 -16.95 6.53 7.83
N PHE A 250 -15.74 6.70 7.25
CA PHE A 250 -14.62 5.81 7.51
C PHE A 250 -14.27 5.78 8.99
N LEU A 251 -14.12 6.95 9.62
CA LEU A 251 -13.70 7.06 11.01
C LEU A 251 -14.73 6.46 11.98
N ALA A 252 -16.02 6.55 11.67
CA ALA A 252 -17.07 5.89 12.43
C ALA A 252 -16.91 4.37 12.41
N GLY A 253 -16.74 3.77 11.22
CA GLY A 253 -16.51 2.33 11.08
C GLY A 253 -15.20 1.87 11.73
N TYR A 254 -14.15 2.67 11.59
CA TYR A 254 -12.83 2.39 12.19
C TYR A 254 -12.92 2.34 13.71
N ARG A 255 -13.57 3.33 14.34
CA ARG A 255 -13.78 3.36 15.80
C ARG A 255 -14.69 2.24 16.29
N GLU A 256 -15.77 1.95 15.56
CA GLU A 256 -16.72 0.88 15.91
C GLU A 256 -16.02 -0.49 16.03
N ALA A 257 -15.04 -0.75 15.16
CA ALA A 257 -14.25 -1.98 15.18
C ALA A 257 -13.00 -1.91 16.09
N GLY A 258 -12.90 -0.91 16.97
CA GLY A 258 -11.84 -0.79 17.97
C GLY A 258 -10.57 -0.05 17.51
N GLY A 259 -10.59 0.54 16.32
CA GLY A 259 -9.54 1.44 15.84
C GLY A 259 -9.50 2.75 16.63
N ARG A 260 -8.30 3.32 16.78
CA ARG A 260 -8.07 4.59 17.49
C ARG A 260 -7.41 5.60 16.55
N ALA A 261 -7.94 6.82 16.54
CA ALA A 261 -7.39 7.98 15.86
C ALA A 261 -7.89 9.23 16.59
N ALA A 262 -7.00 9.86 17.36
CA ALA A 262 -7.29 11.05 18.16
C ALA A 262 -6.94 12.35 17.42
N PHE A 263 -5.99 12.29 16.49
CA PHE A 263 -5.46 13.44 15.75
C PHE A 263 -4.92 14.55 16.66
N ASP A 264 -4.34 14.19 17.80
CA ASP A 264 -3.59 15.09 18.66
C ASP A 264 -2.26 15.52 18.00
N ALA A 265 -1.51 16.43 18.64
CA ALA A 265 -0.28 16.95 18.04
C ALA A 265 0.74 15.85 17.70
N PRO A 266 1.03 14.84 18.57
CA PRO A 266 1.89 13.71 18.21
C PRO A 266 1.37 12.88 17.03
N GLU A 267 0.07 12.54 16.98
CA GLU A 267 -0.50 11.79 15.85
C GLU A 267 -0.45 12.60 14.54
N ARG A 268 -0.71 13.90 14.60
CA ARG A 268 -0.61 14.79 13.44
C ARG A 268 0.82 14.89 12.92
N LEU A 269 1.80 14.94 13.82
CA LEU A 269 3.21 14.93 13.45
C LEU A 269 3.59 13.61 12.76
N ARG A 270 3.15 12.46 13.28
CA ARG A 270 3.32 11.16 12.61
C ARG A 270 2.63 11.10 11.24
N LEU A 271 1.39 11.59 11.11
CA LEU A 271 0.69 11.69 9.82
C LEU A 271 1.44 12.59 8.81
N ALA A 272 2.05 13.67 9.27
CA ALA A 272 2.86 14.54 8.43
C ALA A 272 4.13 13.82 7.96
N LEU A 273 4.81 13.07 8.83
CA LEU A 273 5.94 12.20 8.45
C LEU A 273 5.54 11.16 7.40
N TYR A 274 4.42 10.47 7.60
CA TYR A 274 3.95 9.43 6.68
C TYR A 274 3.51 10.00 5.32
N ARG A 275 2.90 11.19 5.30
CA ARG A 275 2.66 11.95 4.06
C ARG A 275 3.97 12.33 3.38
N GLY A 276 4.93 12.86 4.13
CA GLY A 276 6.26 13.15 3.63
C GLY A 276 6.92 11.95 2.98
N TYR A 277 6.85 10.79 3.64
CA TYR A 277 7.36 9.52 3.11
C TYR A 277 6.67 9.10 1.81
N LEU A 278 5.34 9.02 1.78
CA LEU A 278 4.59 8.60 0.59
C LEU A 278 4.82 9.54 -0.60
N TYR A 279 4.74 10.85 -0.39
CA TYR A 279 4.88 11.81 -1.49
C TYR A 279 6.32 11.92 -1.99
N LEU A 280 7.31 11.70 -1.11
CA LEU A 280 8.70 11.57 -1.54
C LEU A 280 8.90 10.32 -2.41
N ILE A 281 8.28 9.18 -2.07
CA ILE A 281 8.26 7.98 -2.93
C ILE A 281 7.68 8.34 -4.31
N MET A 282 6.47 8.90 -4.34
CA MET A 282 5.77 9.23 -5.59
C MET A 282 6.57 10.20 -6.48
N LEU A 283 7.27 11.19 -5.90
CA LEU A 283 8.10 12.12 -6.67
C LEU A 283 9.44 11.50 -7.11
N THR A 284 9.96 10.55 -6.36
CA THR A 284 11.25 9.90 -6.66
C THR A 284 11.09 8.79 -7.68
N GLU A 285 10.00 8.02 -7.58
CA GLU A 285 9.79 6.79 -8.35
C GLU A 285 9.61 7.02 -9.85
N VAL A 286 9.19 8.22 -10.26
CA VAL A 286 8.97 8.58 -11.67
C VAL A 286 10.25 8.50 -12.52
N VAL A 287 11.42 8.69 -11.92
CA VAL A 287 12.71 8.67 -12.63
C VAL A 287 13.12 7.24 -12.99
N PRO A 288 13.29 6.29 -12.04
CA PRO A 288 13.62 4.90 -12.38
C PRO A 288 12.51 4.22 -13.19
N ARG A 289 11.24 4.62 -13.02
CA ARG A 289 10.11 4.13 -13.83
C ARG A 289 10.04 4.74 -15.24
N ARG A 290 10.91 5.70 -15.58
CA ARG A 290 10.93 6.40 -16.88
C ARG A 290 9.56 6.95 -17.28
N ALA A 291 8.90 7.62 -16.33
CA ALA A 291 7.59 8.19 -16.53
C ALA A 291 7.58 9.16 -17.73
N ASP A 292 6.47 9.18 -18.45
CA ASP A 292 6.29 10.12 -19.56
C ASP A 292 6.10 11.57 -19.05
N ALA A 293 6.12 12.52 -19.99
CA ALA A 293 5.99 13.93 -19.67
C ALA A 293 4.66 14.27 -18.97
N ALA A 294 3.56 13.59 -19.31
CA ALA A 294 2.25 13.86 -18.74
C ALA A 294 2.20 13.43 -17.27
N HIS A 295 2.77 12.26 -16.94
CA HIS A 295 2.86 11.77 -15.59
C HIS A 295 3.82 12.61 -14.73
N LEU A 296 4.97 13.00 -15.28
CA LEU A 296 5.90 13.94 -14.61
C LEU A 296 5.21 15.26 -14.25
N ASP A 297 4.45 15.81 -15.18
CA ASP A 297 3.67 17.03 -14.99
C ASP A 297 2.59 16.87 -13.92
N TRP A 298 1.91 15.72 -13.91
CA TRP A 298 0.89 15.41 -12.91
C TRP A 298 1.51 15.31 -11.51
N VAL A 299 2.60 14.56 -11.30
CA VAL A 299 3.21 14.45 -9.95
C VAL A 299 3.68 15.81 -9.44
N ARG A 300 4.21 16.67 -10.31
CA ARG A 300 4.64 18.02 -9.92
C ARG A 300 3.47 18.90 -9.47
N ARG A 301 2.34 18.86 -10.18
CA ARG A 301 1.18 19.70 -9.88
C ARG A 301 0.33 19.14 -8.74
N ALA A 302 0.12 17.83 -8.71
CA ALA A 302 -0.82 17.17 -7.81
C ALA A 302 -0.15 16.67 -6.53
N VAL A 303 1.10 16.19 -6.55
CA VAL A 303 1.73 15.56 -5.37
C VAL A 303 2.60 16.56 -4.60
N ALA A 304 3.38 17.38 -5.31
CA ALA A 304 4.34 18.30 -4.68
C ALA A 304 3.73 19.27 -3.65
N PRO A 305 2.54 19.86 -3.88
CA PRO A 305 1.90 20.72 -2.87
C PRO A 305 1.60 19.98 -1.56
N HIS A 306 1.28 18.68 -1.61
CA HIS A 306 1.00 17.89 -0.42
C HIS A 306 2.28 17.50 0.34
N LEU A 307 3.39 17.28 -0.37
CA LEU A 307 4.70 17.16 0.29
C LEU A 307 5.05 18.46 1.01
N VAL A 308 4.89 19.62 0.36
CA VAL A 308 5.15 20.92 0.99
C VAL A 308 4.27 21.13 2.23
N ALA A 309 2.97 20.86 2.13
CA ALA A 309 2.04 21.00 3.25
C ALA A 309 2.40 20.07 4.43
N ALA A 310 2.87 18.85 4.16
CA ALA A 310 3.34 17.95 5.21
C ALA A 310 4.59 18.50 5.90
N LEU A 311 5.55 19.07 5.16
CA LEU A 311 6.74 19.69 5.72
C LEU A 311 6.40 20.93 6.56
N ASP A 312 5.51 21.79 6.06
CA ASP A 312 5.05 22.98 6.80
C ASP A 312 4.32 22.60 8.10
N GLU A 313 3.54 21.51 8.08
CA GLU A 313 2.88 21.00 9.29
C GLU A 313 3.89 20.46 10.31
N ILE A 314 4.99 19.82 9.86
CA ILE A 314 6.07 19.39 10.76
C ILE A 314 6.78 20.60 11.37
N ASP A 315 7.13 21.60 10.57
CA ASP A 315 7.78 22.83 11.06
C ASP A 315 6.90 23.57 12.09
N ALA A 316 5.56 23.57 11.89
CA ALA A 316 4.63 24.21 12.80
C ALA A 316 4.38 23.44 14.11
N LEU A 317 4.53 22.11 14.10
CA LEU A 317 4.27 21.24 15.26
C LEU A 317 5.51 20.83 16.03
N SER A 318 6.69 20.92 15.41
CA SER A 318 7.95 20.59 16.06
C SER A 318 8.37 21.73 16.99
N PRO A 319 8.77 21.44 18.24
CA PRO A 319 9.28 22.48 19.12
C PRO A 319 10.52 23.12 18.48
N VAL A 320 10.58 24.46 18.46
CA VAL A 320 11.79 25.18 18.06
C VAL A 320 12.90 24.76 19.03
N SER A 321 13.91 24.08 18.50
CA SER A 321 15.11 23.70 19.25
C SER A 321 15.92 24.93 19.67
#